data_AF-A0A942M2I6-F1
#
_entry.id   AF-A0A942M2I6-F1
#
_cell.length_a   1.000
_cell.length_b   1.000
_cell.length_c   1.000
_cell.angle_alpha   90.00
_cell.angle_beta   90.00
_cell.angle_gamma   90.00
#
_symmetry.space_group_name_H-M   'P 1'
#
loop_
_entity.id
_entity.type
_entity.pdbx_description
1 polymer ?
#
loop_
_entity_poly.entity_id
_entity_poly.type
_entity_poly.pdbx_seq_one_letter_code
_entity_poly.pdbx_strand_id
1 'polypeptide(L)'
;MKINQFLYILIASSTLGLFLFSCTNQMDKDEALSHLKAFDNEIIRLHDKLVETRPYLALKKLKTINNIPLPFFLTNQSEITDTIEYNFTENKGIFEHNVECNMFEKKADSDSLVLLFKDAVNRNADVRLIVTEYDAKSTASNFNIPTSLKAEMYIGNQQAMEINHYAEVNYGMPLKIDFKGKFDEYNISIQMSTKLRKKSGKLQCEILISGSSGIILTWNVDANLGFEDDASYYINKLLMKVELFPVIIDINVYNKGIGRHSVDYVSDFNKNSRIKIYSKTDGRTIGIVKLKTRPGSDKLDFVVYYKDGSYEYIDDFIISIRRIMSIKT
;
A
#
# COMPACT_ATOMS: atom_id res chain seq x y z
N MET A 1 -66.70 -24.52 9.63
CA MET A 1 -65.48 -24.50 8.79
C MET A 1 -65.08 -23.07 8.36
N LYS A 2 -64.94 -22.12 9.31
CA LYS A 2 -64.56 -20.71 9.04
C LYS A 2 -63.87 -20.01 10.24
N ILE A 3 -63.01 -20.73 10.96
CA ILE A 3 -62.20 -20.15 12.05
C ILE A 3 -60.69 -20.28 11.77
N ASN A 4 -60.28 -21.29 10.99
CA ASN A 4 -58.85 -21.48 10.67
C ASN A 4 -58.30 -20.52 9.59
N GLN A 5 -59.12 -19.89 8.75
CA GLN A 5 -58.58 -18.96 7.72
C GLN A 5 -58.27 -17.55 8.26
N PHE A 6 -58.94 -17.11 9.33
CA PHE A 6 -58.70 -15.78 9.91
C PHE A 6 -57.43 -15.72 10.76
N LEU A 7 -57.09 -16.83 11.43
CA LEU A 7 -55.88 -16.95 12.24
C LEU A 7 -54.59 -16.99 11.38
N TYR A 8 -54.65 -17.62 10.20
CA TYR A 8 -53.52 -17.63 9.26
C TYR A 8 -53.24 -16.25 8.64
N ILE A 9 -54.26 -15.42 8.44
CA ILE A 9 -54.09 -14.05 7.89
C ILE A 9 -53.52 -13.10 8.95
N LEU A 10 -53.90 -13.24 10.22
CA LEU A 10 -53.36 -12.43 11.33
C LEU A 10 -51.92 -12.84 11.71
N ILE A 11 -51.58 -14.13 11.64
CA ILE A 11 -50.22 -14.61 11.82
C ILE A 11 -49.36 -14.19 10.61
N ALA A 12 -49.87 -14.31 9.39
CA ALA A 12 -49.15 -13.86 8.20
C ALA A 12 -48.91 -12.34 8.19
N SER A 13 -49.86 -11.50 8.66
CA SER A 13 -49.68 -10.04 8.71
C SER A 13 -48.78 -9.57 9.85
N SER A 14 -48.72 -10.30 10.97
CA SER A 14 -47.81 -10.00 12.09
C SER A 14 -46.38 -10.47 11.82
N THR A 15 -46.17 -11.53 11.02
CA THR A 15 -44.83 -11.90 10.52
C THR A 15 -44.37 -11.08 9.31
N LEU A 16 -45.27 -10.52 8.50
CA LEU A 16 -44.88 -9.61 7.40
C LEU A 16 -44.44 -8.22 7.92
N GLY A 17 -44.94 -7.79 9.07
CA GLY A 17 -44.59 -6.50 9.68
C GLY A 17 -43.20 -6.45 10.32
N LEU A 18 -42.61 -7.60 10.66
CA LEU A 18 -41.29 -7.69 11.31
C LEU A 18 -40.11 -7.87 10.33
N PHE A 19 -40.36 -8.11 9.04
CA PHE A 19 -39.32 -8.21 8.01
C PHE A 19 -39.13 -6.94 7.14
N LEU A 20 -39.92 -5.88 7.38
CA LEU A 20 -39.82 -4.63 6.62
C LEU A 20 -38.96 -3.55 7.29
N PHE A 21 -38.49 -3.77 8.52
CA PHE A 21 -37.30 -3.10 9.03
C PHE A 21 -36.09 -4.00 8.78
N SER A 22 -35.74 -4.17 7.49
CA SER A 22 -34.34 -4.31 7.15
C SER A 22 -33.70 -3.01 7.60
N CYS A 23 -33.35 -2.94 8.90
CA CYS A 23 -32.49 -1.90 9.45
C CYS A 23 -31.29 -1.91 8.54
N THR A 24 -31.22 -0.93 7.63
CA THR A 24 -30.04 -0.72 6.83
C THR A 24 -28.94 -0.54 7.84
N ASN A 25 -28.04 -1.53 7.93
CA ASN A 25 -26.93 -1.56 8.88
C ASN A 25 -25.86 -0.53 8.47
N GLN A 26 -26.31 0.59 7.90
CA GLN A 26 -25.54 1.68 7.35
C GLN A 26 -25.76 2.91 8.23
N MET A 27 -24.66 3.59 8.54
CA MET A 27 -24.66 4.79 9.36
C MET A 27 -25.35 5.95 8.63
N ASP A 28 -25.89 6.87 9.41
CA ASP A 28 -26.35 8.16 8.88
C ASP A 28 -25.14 8.98 8.44
N LYS A 29 -25.35 9.94 7.53
CA LYS A 29 -24.28 10.66 6.83
C LYS A 29 -23.27 11.30 7.80
N ASP A 30 -23.74 12.02 8.82
CA ASP A 30 -22.86 12.75 9.74
C ASP A 30 -21.97 11.82 10.56
N GLU A 31 -22.53 10.68 11.00
CA GLU A 31 -21.77 9.63 11.68
C GLU A 31 -20.74 8.99 10.73
N ALA A 32 -21.15 8.63 9.51
CA ALA A 32 -20.26 8.08 8.50
C ALA A 32 -19.09 9.03 8.19
N LEU A 33 -19.37 10.33 8.04
CA LEU A 33 -18.35 11.36 7.82
C LEU A 33 -17.38 11.48 8.99
N SER A 34 -17.86 11.37 10.23
CA SER A 34 -17.01 11.37 11.42
C SER A 34 -16.01 10.21 11.38
N HIS A 35 -16.47 9.00 11.03
CA HIS A 35 -15.60 7.84 10.87
C HIS A 35 -14.57 8.00 9.73
N LEU A 36 -14.99 8.55 8.58
CA LEU A 36 -14.10 8.77 7.44
C LEU A 36 -13.02 9.83 7.74
N LYS A 37 -13.37 10.90 8.45
CA LYS A 37 -12.40 11.91 8.92
C LYS A 37 -11.43 11.33 9.95
N ALA A 38 -11.92 10.49 10.87
CA ALA A 38 -11.06 9.79 11.81
C ALA A 38 -10.07 8.87 11.09
N PHE A 39 -10.53 8.13 10.07
CA PHE A 39 -9.67 7.32 9.22
C PHE A 39 -8.62 8.13 8.46
N ASP A 40 -9.00 9.26 7.84
CA ASP A 40 -8.05 10.15 7.15
C ASP A 40 -6.97 10.67 8.11
N ASN A 41 -7.38 11.11 9.31
CA ASN A 41 -6.47 11.54 10.36
C ASN A 41 -5.52 10.42 10.80
N GLU A 42 -5.97 9.18 10.85
CA GLU A 42 -5.13 8.03 11.18
C GLU A 42 -4.11 7.71 10.09
N ILE A 43 -4.47 7.84 8.80
CA ILE A 43 -3.49 7.73 7.69
C ILE A 43 -2.45 8.83 7.79
N ILE A 44 -2.88 10.08 7.99
CA ILE A 44 -1.97 11.24 8.13
C ILE A 44 -1.04 11.02 9.31
N ARG A 45 -1.58 10.65 10.47
CA ARG A 45 -0.79 10.38 11.69
C ARG A 45 0.21 9.25 11.48
N LEU A 46 -0.18 8.16 10.82
CA LEU A 46 0.73 7.06 10.51
C LEU A 46 1.86 7.53 9.57
N HIS A 47 1.52 8.24 8.51
CA HIS A 47 2.50 8.81 7.58
C HIS A 47 3.48 9.73 8.32
N ASP A 48 2.97 10.70 9.07
CA ASP A 48 3.76 11.71 9.75
C ASP A 48 4.71 11.06 10.77
N LYS A 49 4.22 10.10 11.56
CA LYS A 49 5.06 9.33 12.49
C LYS A 49 6.14 8.53 11.77
N LEU A 50 5.84 7.91 10.62
CA LEU A 50 6.83 7.16 9.84
C LEU A 50 7.92 8.07 9.27
N VAL A 51 7.56 9.23 8.70
CA VAL A 51 8.53 10.15 8.09
C VAL A 51 9.34 10.95 9.13
N GLU A 52 8.86 11.03 10.37
CA GLU A 52 9.56 11.62 11.51
C GLU A 52 10.51 10.64 12.23
N THR A 53 10.47 9.34 11.89
CA THR A 53 11.42 8.36 12.46
C THR A 53 12.86 8.75 12.14
N ARG A 54 13.77 8.52 13.11
CA ARG A 54 15.19 8.90 12.92
C ARG A 54 15.83 8.13 11.75
N PRO A 55 15.58 6.83 11.54
CA PRO A 55 15.99 6.11 10.34
C PRO A 55 15.53 6.77 9.04
N TYR A 56 14.26 7.18 8.94
CA TYR A 56 13.75 7.80 7.73
C TYR A 56 14.47 9.13 7.44
N LEU A 57 14.66 9.96 8.46
CA LEU A 57 15.39 11.22 8.34
C LEU A 57 16.86 11.00 7.93
N ALA A 58 17.50 9.96 8.45
CA ALA A 58 18.85 9.58 8.06
C ALA A 58 18.91 9.11 6.58
N LEU A 59 17.98 8.27 6.13
CA LEU A 59 17.86 7.87 4.72
C LEU A 59 17.56 9.06 3.81
N LYS A 60 16.73 10.01 4.25
CA LYS A 60 16.44 11.25 3.52
C LYS A 60 17.69 12.13 3.41
N LYS A 61 18.51 12.21 4.46
CA LYS A 61 19.81 12.91 4.40
C LYS A 61 20.77 12.23 3.43
N LEU A 62 20.81 10.89 3.39
CA LEU A 62 21.65 10.19 2.42
C LEU A 62 21.34 10.66 1.00
N LYS A 63 20.06 10.77 0.60
CA LYS A 63 19.64 11.25 -0.73
C LYS A 63 20.21 12.61 -1.16
N THR A 64 20.71 13.44 -0.24
CA THR A 64 21.29 14.75 -0.57
C THR A 64 22.80 14.73 -0.79
N ILE A 65 23.44 13.56 -0.73
CA ILE A 65 24.89 13.37 -0.89
C ILE A 65 25.17 12.90 -2.33
N ASN A 66 26.22 13.43 -2.96
CA ASN A 66 26.37 13.33 -4.43
C ASN A 66 26.79 11.94 -4.95
N ASN A 67 27.51 11.14 -4.16
CA ASN A 67 28.13 9.88 -4.61
C ASN A 67 27.82 8.70 -3.67
N ILE A 68 26.59 8.61 -3.17
CA ILE A 68 26.21 7.55 -2.23
C ILE A 68 26.37 6.19 -2.93
N PRO A 69 27.16 5.24 -2.39
CA PRO A 69 27.36 3.93 -3.02
C PRO A 69 26.18 2.99 -2.73
N LEU A 70 24.94 3.49 -2.78
CA LEU A 70 23.71 2.71 -2.55
C LEU A 70 22.91 2.56 -3.85
N PRO A 71 22.37 1.37 -4.12
CA PRO A 71 21.66 1.07 -5.37
C PRO A 71 20.39 1.92 -5.54
N PHE A 72 19.72 2.26 -4.45
CA PHE A 72 18.39 2.90 -4.45
C PHE A 72 18.41 4.42 -4.72
N PHE A 73 19.59 5.04 -4.76
CA PHE A 73 19.74 6.49 -4.97
C PHE A 73 20.41 6.85 -6.29
N LEU A 74 20.80 5.85 -7.09
CA LEU A 74 21.40 6.05 -8.40
C LEU A 74 20.35 6.40 -9.48
N THR A 75 19.06 6.18 -9.21
CA THR A 75 17.95 6.36 -10.16
C THR A 75 17.47 7.80 -10.33
N ASN A 76 18.04 8.79 -9.62
CA ASN A 76 17.76 10.21 -9.88
C ASN A 76 18.51 10.77 -11.09
N GLN A 77 19.30 9.96 -11.80
CA GLN A 77 19.82 10.32 -13.12
C GLN A 77 18.76 10.00 -14.17
N SER A 78 17.76 10.88 -14.26
CA SER A 78 16.95 11.04 -15.46
C SER A 78 17.88 11.15 -16.66
N GLU A 79 17.66 10.33 -17.69
CA GLU A 79 18.32 10.33 -19.02
C GLU A 79 19.49 9.37 -19.29
N ILE A 80 19.64 8.24 -18.59
CA ILE A 80 20.56 7.18 -19.06
C ILE A 80 19.75 5.94 -19.47
N THR A 81 19.69 5.72 -20.79
CA THR A 81 19.05 4.57 -21.46
C THR A 81 19.76 3.24 -21.23
N ASP A 82 20.91 3.26 -20.56
CA ASP A 82 21.63 2.07 -20.10
C ASP A 82 21.45 1.96 -18.59
N THR A 83 20.66 0.99 -18.16
CA THR A 83 20.57 0.62 -16.74
C THR A 83 21.91 0.03 -16.34
N ILE A 84 22.81 0.87 -15.82
CA ILE A 84 24.05 0.39 -15.19
C ILE A 84 23.63 -0.50 -14.03
N GLU A 85 23.83 -1.81 -14.19
CA GLU A 85 23.54 -2.79 -13.17
C GLU A 85 24.45 -2.50 -11.97
N TYR A 86 23.85 -2.24 -10.80
CA TYR A 86 24.60 -1.92 -9.60
C TYR A 86 25.38 -3.16 -9.13
N ASN A 87 26.71 -3.06 -9.13
CA ASN A 87 27.57 -4.12 -8.61
C ASN A 87 27.82 -3.92 -7.10
N PHE A 88 27.13 -4.69 -6.27
CA PHE A 88 27.31 -4.62 -4.82
C PHE A 88 28.74 -5.01 -4.39
N THR A 89 29.35 -6.00 -5.05
CA THR A 89 30.69 -6.48 -4.70
C THR A 89 31.75 -5.39 -4.83
N GLU A 90 31.67 -4.57 -5.88
CA GLU A 90 32.59 -3.45 -6.10
C GLU A 90 32.35 -2.27 -5.16
N ASN A 91 31.12 -2.13 -4.65
CA ASN A 91 30.72 -1.04 -3.76
C ASN A 91 30.87 -1.40 -2.26
N LYS A 92 31.45 -2.56 -1.93
CA LYS A 92 31.78 -2.92 -0.55
C LYS A 92 32.97 -2.11 -0.02
N GLY A 93 32.93 -1.82 1.28
CA GLY A 93 33.92 -1.01 1.97
C GLY A 93 33.32 -0.15 3.07
N ILE A 94 34.20 0.49 3.82
CA ILE A 94 33.84 1.49 4.82
C ILE A 94 34.00 2.86 4.17
N PHE A 95 32.91 3.62 4.14
CA PHE A 95 32.84 4.95 3.57
C PHE A 95 32.48 5.96 4.65
N GLU A 96 33.18 7.07 4.67
CA GLU A 96 32.93 8.17 5.59
C GLU A 96 32.51 9.42 4.82
N HIS A 97 31.47 10.10 5.30
CA HIS A 97 30.96 11.32 4.67
C HIS A 97 31.90 12.50 4.95
N ASN A 98 32.54 13.00 3.90
CA ASN A 98 33.23 14.27 3.91
C ASN A 98 32.21 15.41 3.73
N VAL A 99 32.04 16.21 4.79
CA VAL A 99 31.08 17.32 4.84
C VAL A 99 31.50 18.48 3.94
N GLU A 100 32.80 18.72 3.76
CA GLU A 100 33.31 19.84 2.95
C GLU A 100 33.01 19.65 1.47
N CYS A 101 33.19 18.41 0.97
CA CYS A 101 32.93 18.07 -0.43
C CYS A 101 31.53 17.50 -0.68
N ASN A 102 30.74 17.25 0.38
CA ASN A 102 29.45 16.57 0.35
C ASN A 102 29.49 15.22 -0.40
N MET A 103 30.49 14.40 -0.08
CA MET A 103 30.72 13.10 -0.72
C MET A 103 31.17 12.04 0.30
N PHE A 104 30.92 10.78 0.00
CA PHE A 104 31.50 9.65 0.69
C PHE A 104 32.89 9.34 0.15
N GLU A 105 33.85 9.14 1.04
CA GLU A 105 35.20 8.68 0.73
C GLU A 105 35.41 7.27 1.29
N LYS A 106 35.94 6.36 0.46
CA LYS A 106 36.31 5.02 0.92
C LYS A 106 37.52 5.12 1.86
N LYS A 107 37.38 4.66 3.10
CA LYS A 107 38.45 4.65 4.11
C LYS A 107 39.09 3.29 4.30
N ALA A 108 38.33 2.21 4.08
CA ALA A 108 38.82 0.85 4.22
C ALA A 108 38.01 -0.14 3.37
N ASP A 109 38.57 -1.33 3.14
CA ASP A 109 37.84 -2.47 2.61
C ASP A 109 37.02 -3.15 3.72
N SER A 110 35.95 -3.83 3.31
CA SER A 110 35.02 -4.55 4.19
C SER A 110 34.22 -5.53 3.34
N ASP A 111 33.74 -6.63 3.93
CA ASP A 111 32.83 -7.56 3.25
C ASP A 111 31.40 -7.02 3.12
N SER A 112 31.14 -5.87 3.73
CA SER A 112 29.86 -5.14 3.72
C SER A 112 30.06 -3.71 3.21
N LEU A 113 28.99 -3.08 2.77
CA LEU A 113 28.97 -1.64 2.57
C LEU A 113 28.63 -0.96 3.91
N VAL A 114 29.53 -0.12 4.42
CA VAL A 114 29.34 0.61 5.68
C VAL A 114 29.42 2.11 5.39
N LEU A 115 28.35 2.85 5.66
CA LEU A 115 28.30 4.31 5.54
C LEU A 115 28.32 4.95 6.93
N LEU A 116 29.31 5.82 7.15
CA LEU A 116 29.48 6.60 8.37
C LEU A 116 29.18 8.07 8.07
N PHE A 117 28.17 8.64 8.75
CA PHE A 117 27.76 10.03 8.56
C PHE A 117 27.10 10.58 9.83
N LYS A 118 26.97 11.90 9.95
CA LYS A 118 26.30 12.52 11.11
C LYS A 118 24.77 12.38 11.00
N ASP A 119 24.08 12.29 12.13
CA ASP A 119 22.61 12.31 12.16
C ASP A 119 22.06 13.64 11.61
N ALA A 120 20.88 13.57 11.01
CA ALA A 120 20.16 14.72 10.47
C ALA A 120 19.59 15.61 11.58
N VAL A 121 19.18 15.01 12.71
CA VAL A 121 18.52 15.71 13.83
C VAL A 121 19.55 16.14 14.87
N ASN A 122 20.34 15.20 15.39
CA ASN A 122 21.39 15.49 16.38
C ASN A 122 22.77 15.39 15.73
N ARG A 123 23.36 16.53 15.32
CA ARG A 123 24.67 16.55 14.64
C ARG A 123 25.83 15.92 15.43
N ASN A 124 25.67 15.73 16.74
CA ASN A 124 26.67 15.07 17.58
C ASN A 124 26.56 13.54 17.57
N ALA A 125 25.44 12.99 17.08
CA ALA A 125 25.26 11.55 16.96
C ALA A 125 25.80 11.04 15.61
N ASP A 126 26.59 9.98 15.68
CA ASP A 126 27.05 9.24 14.50
C ASP A 126 25.96 8.28 14.03
N VAL A 127 25.80 8.19 12.71
CA VAL A 127 24.96 7.21 12.04
C VAL A 127 25.86 6.25 11.29
N ARG A 128 25.58 4.96 11.47
CA ARG A 128 26.23 3.87 10.76
C ARG A 128 25.16 3.03 10.06
N LEU A 129 25.11 3.12 8.74
CA LEU A 129 24.30 2.22 7.90
C LEU A 129 25.21 1.09 7.40
N ILE A 130 24.80 -0.15 7.61
CA ILE A 130 25.50 -1.36 7.18
C ILE A 130 24.59 -2.09 6.22
N VAL A 131 25.05 -2.36 5.00
CA VAL A 131 24.39 -3.26 4.05
C VAL A 131 25.30 -4.47 3.88
N THR A 132 24.82 -5.64 4.29
CA THR A 132 25.61 -6.89 4.26
C THR A 132 25.29 -7.73 3.03
N GLU A 133 24.11 -7.54 2.46
CA GLU A 133 23.63 -8.30 1.31
C GLU A 133 22.80 -7.39 0.41
N TYR A 134 23.07 -7.41 -0.89
CA TYR A 134 22.24 -6.80 -1.92
C TYR A 134 22.40 -7.55 -3.23
N ASP A 135 21.27 -7.89 -3.84
CA ASP A 135 21.19 -8.39 -5.20
C ASP A 135 19.88 -7.88 -5.82
N ALA A 136 19.82 -7.74 -7.13
CA ALA A 136 18.63 -7.26 -7.83
C ALA A 136 18.47 -7.93 -9.19
N LYS A 137 17.22 -8.04 -9.65
CA LYS A 137 16.89 -8.51 -10.99
C LYS A 137 15.90 -7.59 -11.66
N SER A 138 16.08 -7.40 -12.97
CA SER A 138 15.10 -6.72 -13.80
C SER A 138 13.86 -7.61 -13.99
N THR A 139 12.70 -6.96 -13.96
CA THR A 139 11.42 -7.55 -14.34
C THR A 139 11.13 -7.31 -15.82
N ALA A 140 10.14 -8.01 -16.37
CA ALA A 140 9.64 -7.78 -17.73
C ALA A 140 9.09 -6.36 -17.94
N SER A 141 8.75 -5.66 -16.85
CA SER A 141 8.33 -4.26 -16.86
C SER A 141 9.49 -3.27 -16.69
N ASN A 142 10.74 -3.71 -16.86
CA ASN A 142 11.97 -2.93 -16.69
C ASN A 142 12.14 -2.28 -15.31
N PHE A 143 11.43 -2.78 -14.29
CA PHE A 143 11.70 -2.43 -12.90
C PHE A 143 12.75 -3.37 -12.34
N ASN A 144 13.81 -2.82 -11.74
CA ASN A 144 14.76 -3.58 -10.94
C ASN A 144 14.17 -3.81 -9.55
N ILE A 145 13.95 -5.08 -9.20
CA ILE A 145 13.49 -5.49 -7.88
C ILE A 145 14.68 -6.08 -7.12
N PRO A 146 14.98 -5.63 -5.88
CA PRO A 146 15.94 -6.32 -5.04
C PRO A 146 15.52 -7.76 -4.83
N THR A 147 16.36 -8.73 -5.15
CA THR A 147 16.15 -10.15 -4.87
C THR A 147 16.66 -10.52 -3.49
N SER A 148 17.63 -9.77 -2.97
CA SER A 148 18.05 -9.83 -1.58
C SER A 148 18.46 -8.45 -1.09
N LEU A 149 18.12 -8.13 0.16
CA LEU A 149 18.63 -6.96 0.87
C LEU A 149 18.67 -7.26 2.37
N LYS A 150 19.85 -7.10 2.98
CA LYS A 150 20.02 -7.06 4.43
C LYS A 150 20.73 -5.78 4.82
N ALA A 151 20.07 -4.99 5.66
CA ALA A 151 20.61 -3.72 6.12
C ALA A 151 20.26 -3.42 7.57
N GLU A 152 21.19 -2.76 8.27
CA GLU A 152 21.02 -2.29 9.64
C GLU A 152 21.47 -0.84 9.75
N MET A 153 20.76 -0.04 10.55
CA MET A 153 21.19 1.32 10.87
C MET A 153 21.31 1.49 12.38
N TYR A 154 22.46 2.01 12.79
CA TYR A 154 22.75 2.41 14.14
C TYR A 154 22.81 3.93 14.21
N ILE A 155 22.19 4.51 15.23
CA ILE A 155 22.29 5.93 15.55
C ILE A 155 22.84 6.05 16.97
N GLY A 156 24.08 6.51 17.08
CA GLY A 156 24.91 6.26 18.26
C GLY A 156 25.07 4.74 18.47
N ASN A 157 24.75 4.28 19.69
CA ASN A 157 24.83 2.85 20.04
C ASN A 157 23.50 2.10 19.90
N GLN A 158 22.43 2.77 19.44
CA GLN A 158 21.10 2.16 19.32
C GLN A 158 20.86 1.72 17.88
N GLN A 159 20.46 0.45 17.69
CA GLN A 159 19.92 -0.01 16.41
C GLN A 159 18.54 0.61 16.19
N ALA A 160 18.45 1.48 15.19
CA ALA A 160 17.24 2.21 14.85
C ALA A 160 16.52 1.58 13.65
N MET A 161 17.25 0.85 12.79
CA MET A 161 16.68 0.20 11.61
C MET A 161 17.21 -1.21 11.42
N GLU A 162 16.35 -2.09 10.92
CA GLU A 162 16.70 -3.40 10.38
C GLU A 162 15.83 -3.68 9.16
N ILE A 163 16.43 -4.17 8.07
CA ILE A 163 15.72 -4.59 6.87
C ILE A 163 16.23 -5.97 6.50
N ASN A 164 15.30 -6.91 6.36
CA ASN A 164 15.51 -8.21 5.77
C ASN A 164 14.51 -8.38 4.63
N HIS A 165 15.01 -8.52 3.42
CA HIS A 165 14.19 -8.62 2.22
C HIS A 165 14.71 -9.75 1.35
N TYR A 166 13.76 -10.52 0.83
CA TYR A 166 14.00 -11.56 -0.15
C TYR A 166 12.91 -11.50 -1.22
N ALA A 167 13.32 -11.62 -2.48
CA ALA A 167 12.38 -11.79 -3.59
C ALA A 167 12.87 -12.85 -4.58
N GLU A 168 11.91 -13.62 -5.08
CA GLU A 168 12.12 -14.56 -6.19
C GLU A 168 11.48 -13.97 -7.45
N VAL A 169 12.29 -13.75 -8.49
CA VAL A 169 11.83 -13.30 -9.81
C VAL A 169 12.06 -14.41 -10.82
N ASN A 170 11.01 -14.81 -11.52
CA ASN A 170 11.07 -15.80 -12.60
C ASN A 170 10.16 -15.35 -13.75
N TYR A 171 10.55 -15.66 -14.98
CA TYR A 171 9.87 -15.20 -16.20
C TYR A 171 9.58 -13.69 -16.20
N GLY A 172 10.48 -12.90 -15.59
CA GLY A 172 10.32 -11.44 -15.46
C GLY A 172 9.23 -10.98 -14.48
N MET A 173 8.65 -11.85 -13.65
CA MET A 173 7.63 -11.50 -12.65
C MET A 173 8.05 -11.89 -11.23
N PRO A 174 7.71 -11.09 -10.21
CA PRO A 174 7.97 -11.47 -8.83
C PRO A 174 7.02 -12.60 -8.41
N LEU A 175 7.59 -13.77 -8.13
CA LEU A 175 6.89 -14.95 -7.65
C LEU A 175 6.72 -14.94 -6.13
N LYS A 176 7.69 -14.40 -5.42
CA LYS A 176 7.67 -14.33 -3.96
C LYS A 176 8.35 -13.06 -3.51
N ILE A 177 7.79 -12.41 -2.49
CA ILE A 177 8.45 -11.34 -1.72
C ILE A 177 8.22 -11.65 -0.25
N ASP A 178 9.28 -11.60 0.55
CA ASP A 178 9.24 -11.60 2.01
C ASP A 178 10.10 -10.43 2.49
N PHE A 179 9.45 -9.38 2.96
CA PHE A 179 10.07 -8.18 3.48
C PHE A 179 9.72 -8.03 4.95
N LYS A 180 10.73 -7.79 5.78
CA LYS A 180 10.60 -7.41 7.18
C LYS A 180 11.49 -6.22 7.44
N GLY A 181 10.87 -5.10 7.79
CA GLY A 181 11.54 -3.86 8.14
C GLY A 181 11.17 -3.43 9.56
N LYS A 182 12.17 -3.11 10.37
CA LYS A 182 12.01 -2.42 11.65
C LYS A 182 12.53 -1.00 11.51
N PHE A 183 11.71 -0.02 11.88
CA PHE A 183 12.03 1.41 11.84
C PHE A 183 11.60 2.02 13.18
N ASP A 184 12.56 2.24 14.07
CA ASP A 184 12.32 2.60 15.47
C ASP A 184 11.32 1.63 16.15
N GLU A 185 10.11 2.09 16.49
CA GLU A 185 9.05 1.29 17.11
C GLU A 185 8.14 0.57 16.09
N TYR A 186 8.29 0.83 14.79
CA TYR A 186 7.44 0.29 13.74
C TYR A 186 8.03 -1.00 13.15
N ASN A 187 7.19 -2.00 12.97
CA ASN A 187 7.50 -3.19 12.19
C ASN A 187 6.59 -3.25 10.96
N ILE A 188 7.21 -3.36 9.79
CA ILE A 188 6.57 -3.45 8.48
C ILE A 188 6.88 -4.83 7.92
N SER A 189 5.85 -5.59 7.58
CA SER A 189 5.97 -6.89 6.92
C SER A 189 5.23 -6.87 5.60
N ILE A 190 5.85 -7.36 4.53
CA ILE A 190 5.21 -7.59 3.24
C ILE A 190 5.45 -9.04 2.83
N GLN A 191 4.39 -9.78 2.61
CA GLN A 191 4.46 -11.14 2.09
C GLN A 191 3.68 -11.20 0.79
N MET A 192 4.33 -11.64 -0.27
CA MET A 192 3.74 -11.79 -1.58
C MET A 192 4.01 -13.18 -2.13
N SER A 193 3.02 -13.79 -2.77
CA SER A 193 3.15 -15.06 -3.49
C SER A 193 2.32 -15.02 -4.77
N THR A 194 2.96 -15.30 -5.90
CA THR A 194 2.34 -15.45 -7.21
C THR A 194 2.48 -16.88 -7.69
N LYS A 195 1.35 -17.57 -7.90
CA LYS A 195 1.31 -18.90 -8.51
C LYS A 195 0.95 -18.75 -9.99
N LEU A 196 1.91 -19.03 -10.87
CA LEU A 196 1.74 -18.95 -12.32
C LEU A 196 1.21 -20.28 -12.91
N ARG A 197 0.37 -20.16 -13.94
CA ARG A 197 -0.07 -21.23 -14.85
C ARG A 197 0.01 -20.68 -16.28
N LYS A 198 -0.02 -21.57 -17.29
CA LYS A 198 0.21 -21.24 -18.71
C LYS A 198 -0.50 -19.97 -19.23
N LYS A 199 -1.75 -19.70 -18.81
CA LYS A 199 -2.53 -18.53 -19.24
C LYS A 199 -3.20 -17.76 -18.08
N SER A 200 -2.82 -18.04 -16.84
CA SER A 200 -3.45 -17.42 -15.67
C SER A 200 -2.53 -17.46 -14.46
N GLY A 201 -2.70 -16.53 -13.54
CA GLY A 201 -1.95 -16.50 -12.28
C GLY A 201 -2.87 -16.25 -11.09
N LYS A 202 -2.39 -16.56 -9.89
CA LYS A 202 -2.98 -16.09 -8.64
C LYS A 202 -1.92 -15.37 -7.83
N LEU A 203 -2.16 -14.10 -7.53
CA LEU A 203 -1.35 -13.26 -6.67
C LEU A 203 -2.03 -13.15 -5.30
N GLN A 204 -1.26 -13.32 -4.24
CA GLN A 204 -1.64 -13.03 -2.87
C GLN A 204 -0.60 -12.10 -2.28
N CYS A 205 -1.02 -11.01 -1.64
CA CYS A 205 -0.15 -10.06 -0.97
C CYS A 205 -0.75 -9.68 0.38
N GLU A 206 0.06 -9.66 1.42
CA GLU A 206 -0.28 -9.17 2.74
C GLU A 206 0.76 -8.12 3.15
N ILE A 207 0.28 -6.95 3.55
CA ILE A 207 1.09 -5.88 4.13
C ILE A 207 0.58 -5.65 5.55
N LEU A 208 1.50 -5.68 6.51
CA LEU A 208 1.23 -5.46 7.92
C LEU A 208 2.14 -4.36 8.46
N ILE A 209 1.55 -3.36 9.10
CA ILE A 209 2.29 -2.35 9.87
C ILE A 209 1.83 -2.44 11.32
N SER A 210 2.78 -2.61 12.23
CA SER A 210 2.54 -2.63 13.67
C SER A 210 3.47 -1.64 14.38
N GLY A 211 3.01 -1.12 15.50
CA GLY A 211 3.80 -0.28 16.41
C GLY A 211 3.82 -0.88 17.82
N SER A 212 4.28 -0.09 18.78
CA SER A 212 4.36 -0.47 20.20
C SER A 212 3.01 -0.90 20.81
N SER A 213 1.89 -0.36 20.30
CA SER A 213 0.53 -0.66 20.77
C SER A 213 -0.20 -1.78 19.99
N GLY A 214 0.46 -2.42 19.02
CA GLY A 214 -0.11 -3.52 18.22
C GLY A 214 -0.24 -3.19 16.73
N ILE A 215 -1.15 -3.89 16.05
CA ILE A 215 -1.36 -3.77 14.60
C ILE A 215 -2.06 -2.44 14.28
N ILE A 216 -1.45 -1.63 13.41
CA ILE A 216 -1.96 -0.34 12.95
C ILE A 216 -2.69 -0.51 11.62
N LEU A 217 -2.03 -1.12 10.64
CA LEU A 217 -2.55 -1.33 9.29
C LEU A 217 -2.41 -2.80 8.89
N THR A 218 -3.47 -3.37 8.33
CA THR A 218 -3.42 -4.63 7.59
C THR A 218 -4.00 -4.40 6.21
N TRP A 219 -3.29 -4.82 5.17
CA TRP A 219 -3.75 -4.75 3.80
C TRP A 219 -3.53 -6.09 3.11
N ASN A 220 -4.64 -6.75 2.77
CA ASN A 220 -4.65 -8.01 2.05
C ASN A 220 -5.11 -7.80 0.61
N VAL A 221 -4.44 -8.44 -0.34
CA VAL A 221 -4.76 -8.45 -1.76
C VAL A 221 -4.75 -9.89 -2.27
N ASP A 222 -5.83 -10.30 -2.90
CA ASP A 222 -5.98 -11.55 -3.63
C ASP A 222 -6.41 -11.22 -5.06
N ALA A 223 -5.54 -11.47 -6.04
CA ALA A 223 -5.81 -11.17 -7.44
C ALA A 223 -5.70 -12.41 -8.32
N ASN A 224 -6.65 -12.57 -9.24
CA ASN A 224 -6.53 -13.52 -10.35
C ASN A 224 -5.98 -12.76 -11.55
N LEU A 225 -4.92 -13.27 -12.16
CA LEU A 225 -4.24 -12.68 -13.30
C LEU A 225 -4.59 -13.46 -14.57
N GLY A 226 -4.69 -12.75 -15.70
CA GLY A 226 -4.64 -13.30 -17.04
C GLY A 226 -3.38 -12.83 -17.74
N PHE A 227 -2.87 -13.63 -18.67
CA PHE A 227 -1.70 -13.29 -19.47
C PHE A 227 -2.09 -13.16 -20.93
N GLU A 228 -1.56 -12.13 -21.59
CA GLU A 228 -1.58 -12.02 -23.05
C GLU A 228 -0.27 -12.59 -23.61
N ASP A 229 -0.20 -12.84 -24.92
CA ASP A 229 0.89 -13.59 -25.53
C ASP A 229 2.26 -12.85 -25.43
N ASP A 230 2.25 -11.53 -25.18
CA ASP A 230 3.44 -10.66 -25.07
C ASP A 230 3.95 -10.47 -23.62
N ALA A 231 3.70 -11.43 -22.72
CA ALA A 231 4.08 -11.37 -21.30
C ALA A 231 3.47 -10.21 -20.49
N SER A 232 2.51 -9.47 -21.06
CA SER A 232 1.67 -8.54 -20.32
C SER A 232 0.68 -9.33 -19.45
N TYR A 233 0.35 -8.79 -18.27
CA TYR A 233 -0.66 -9.36 -17.40
C TYR A 233 -1.79 -8.36 -17.18
N TYR A 234 -3.00 -8.89 -16.99
CA TYR A 234 -4.16 -8.11 -16.57
C TYR A 234 -4.84 -8.76 -15.38
N ILE A 235 -5.45 -7.95 -14.52
CA ILE A 235 -6.17 -8.44 -13.35
C ILE A 235 -7.58 -8.83 -13.79
N ASN A 236 -7.93 -10.12 -13.71
CA ASN A 236 -9.28 -10.66 -13.97
C ASN A 236 -10.25 -10.40 -12.82
N LYS A 237 -9.76 -10.57 -11.60
CA LYS A 237 -10.50 -10.38 -10.35
C LYS A 237 -9.56 -9.82 -9.30
N LEU A 238 -10.02 -8.85 -8.54
CA LEU A 238 -9.32 -8.25 -7.42
C LEU A 238 -10.20 -8.37 -6.18
N LEU A 239 -9.67 -8.98 -5.13
CA LEU A 239 -10.19 -8.93 -3.77
C LEU A 239 -9.16 -8.19 -2.94
N MET A 240 -9.59 -7.18 -2.21
CA MET A 240 -8.71 -6.41 -1.35
C MET A 240 -9.45 -6.07 -0.06
N LYS A 241 -8.74 -6.17 1.07
CA LYS A 241 -9.23 -5.76 2.37
C LYS A 241 -8.19 -4.89 3.04
N VAL A 242 -8.57 -3.66 3.40
CA VAL A 242 -7.72 -2.73 4.15
C VAL A 242 -8.35 -2.53 5.52
N GLU A 243 -7.57 -2.72 6.58
CA GLU A 243 -7.99 -2.47 7.96
C GLU A 243 -7.05 -1.46 8.58
N LEU A 244 -7.59 -0.30 8.95
CA LEU A 244 -6.90 0.76 9.69
C LEU A 244 -7.95 1.44 10.55
N PHE A 245 -7.67 1.65 11.84
CA PHE A 245 -8.66 2.24 12.73
C PHE A 245 -9.23 3.58 12.19
N PRO A 246 -10.54 3.84 12.29
CA PRO A 246 -11.61 2.97 12.78
C PRO A 246 -12.33 2.21 11.65
N VAL A 247 -11.69 1.97 10.51
CA VAL A 247 -12.34 1.54 9.25
C VAL A 247 -11.81 0.22 8.70
N ILE A 248 -12.71 -0.53 8.06
CA ILE A 248 -12.40 -1.65 7.17
C ILE A 248 -12.91 -1.28 5.77
N ILE A 249 -12.06 -1.41 4.76
CA ILE A 249 -12.43 -1.23 3.35
C ILE A 249 -12.35 -2.58 2.66
N ASP A 250 -13.50 -3.10 2.21
CA ASP A 250 -13.56 -4.29 1.37
C ASP A 250 -13.78 -3.89 -0.09
N ILE A 251 -12.89 -4.34 -0.96
CA ILE A 251 -12.92 -4.11 -2.41
C ILE A 251 -13.02 -5.47 -3.11
N ASN A 252 -14.03 -5.63 -3.96
CA ASN A 252 -14.18 -6.79 -4.84
C ASN A 252 -14.49 -6.28 -6.24
N VAL A 253 -13.57 -6.50 -7.18
CA VAL A 253 -13.71 -6.07 -8.58
C VAL A 253 -13.56 -7.27 -9.49
N TYR A 254 -14.56 -7.50 -10.35
CA TYR A 254 -14.55 -8.52 -11.38
C TYR A 254 -14.29 -7.90 -12.76
N ASN A 255 -13.04 -7.54 -13.03
CA ASN A 255 -12.62 -6.87 -14.26
C ASN A 255 -12.96 -7.63 -15.54
N LYS A 256 -13.01 -8.97 -15.51
CA LYS A 256 -13.41 -9.77 -16.68
C LYS A 256 -14.84 -9.44 -17.17
N GLY A 257 -15.71 -8.96 -16.28
CA GLY A 257 -17.07 -8.54 -16.61
C GLY A 257 -17.19 -7.08 -17.05
N ILE A 258 -16.09 -6.30 -17.03
CA ILE A 258 -16.08 -4.87 -17.38
C ILE A 258 -15.62 -4.73 -18.82
N GLY A 259 -16.50 -4.21 -19.69
CA GLY A 259 -16.15 -3.92 -21.07
C GLY A 259 -15.18 -2.75 -21.17
N ARG A 260 -13.92 -2.99 -21.56
CA ARG A 260 -12.89 -1.94 -21.72
C ARG A 260 -13.28 -0.82 -22.71
N HIS A 261 -14.17 -1.14 -23.66
CA HIS A 261 -14.68 -0.21 -24.67
C HIS A 261 -16.20 0.02 -24.54
N SER A 262 -16.74 -0.22 -23.34
CA SER A 262 -18.16 0.03 -23.10
C SER A 262 -18.46 1.51 -23.23
N VAL A 263 -19.56 1.83 -23.93
CA VAL A 263 -20.11 3.19 -24.02
C VAL A 263 -20.54 3.69 -22.63
N ASP A 264 -20.90 2.79 -21.72
CA ASP A 264 -21.24 3.09 -20.32
C ASP A 264 -20.31 2.34 -19.35
N TYR A 265 -19.02 2.65 -19.45
CA TYR A 265 -17.98 2.08 -18.59
C TYR A 265 -18.29 2.25 -17.10
N VAL A 266 -18.91 3.38 -16.69
CA VAL A 266 -19.24 3.66 -15.28
C VAL A 266 -20.27 2.67 -14.76
N SER A 267 -21.35 2.44 -15.50
CA SER A 267 -22.37 1.45 -15.12
C SER A 267 -21.79 0.04 -15.09
N ASP A 268 -21.01 -0.33 -16.11
CA ASP A 268 -20.37 -1.65 -16.17
C ASP A 268 -19.38 -1.88 -15.02
N PHE A 269 -18.58 -0.87 -14.68
CA PHE A 269 -17.67 -0.93 -13.54
C PHE A 269 -18.45 -1.12 -12.23
N ASN A 270 -19.46 -0.29 -11.98
CA ASN A 270 -20.25 -0.33 -10.75
C ASN A 270 -21.07 -1.62 -10.60
N LYS A 271 -21.48 -2.25 -11.71
CA LYS A 271 -22.18 -3.54 -11.71
C LYS A 271 -21.25 -4.71 -11.37
N ASN A 272 -19.97 -4.61 -11.75
CA ASN A 272 -18.96 -5.65 -11.57
C ASN A 272 -17.98 -5.34 -10.42
N SER A 273 -18.24 -4.30 -9.64
CA SER A 273 -17.45 -3.94 -8.47
C SER A 273 -18.34 -3.77 -7.24
N ARG A 274 -17.80 -4.13 -6.09
CA ARG A 274 -18.39 -3.88 -4.78
C ARG A 274 -17.29 -3.38 -3.88
N ILE A 275 -17.37 -2.09 -3.55
CA ILE A 275 -16.45 -1.44 -2.64
C ILE A 275 -17.28 -0.93 -1.46
N LYS A 276 -16.98 -1.42 -0.25
CA LYS A 276 -17.73 -1.09 0.96
C LYS A 276 -16.79 -0.69 2.07
N ILE A 277 -17.21 0.33 2.81
CA ILE A 277 -16.49 0.87 3.96
C ILE A 277 -17.31 0.51 5.20
N TYR A 278 -16.68 -0.08 6.19
CA TYR A 278 -17.30 -0.47 7.45
C TYR A 278 -16.54 0.11 8.62
N SER A 279 -17.26 0.34 9.72
CA SER A 279 -16.66 0.63 11.00
C SER A 279 -16.06 -0.64 11.58
N LYS A 280 -14.80 -0.56 11.99
CA LYS A 280 -14.07 -1.64 12.67
C LYS A 280 -14.60 -1.89 14.08
N THR A 281 -15.24 -0.89 14.71
CA THR A 281 -15.70 -0.99 16.10
C THR A 281 -17.01 -1.75 16.25
N ASP A 282 -17.94 -1.59 15.32
CA ASP A 282 -19.30 -2.14 15.41
C ASP A 282 -19.78 -2.85 14.13
N GLY A 283 -18.96 -2.87 13.07
CA GLY A 283 -19.27 -3.55 11.81
C GLY A 283 -20.33 -2.87 10.95
N ARG A 284 -20.86 -1.71 11.35
CA ARG A 284 -21.84 -0.97 10.55
C ARG A 284 -21.20 -0.42 9.28
N THR A 285 -21.96 -0.39 8.19
CA THR A 285 -21.53 0.17 6.91
C THR A 285 -21.45 1.69 7.03
N ILE A 286 -20.28 2.25 6.78
CA ILE A 286 -20.06 3.70 6.70
C ILE A 286 -20.56 4.21 5.36
N GLY A 287 -20.21 3.51 4.27
CA GLY A 287 -20.62 3.92 2.93
C GLY A 287 -20.27 2.89 1.85
N ILE A 288 -20.84 3.11 0.67
CA ILE A 288 -20.59 2.28 -0.52
C ILE A 288 -19.87 3.16 -1.55
N VAL A 289 -18.70 2.71 -2.01
CA VAL A 289 -17.94 3.45 -3.01
C VAL A 289 -18.36 3.02 -4.41
N LYS A 290 -18.56 4.01 -5.28
CA LYS A 290 -18.90 3.81 -6.69
C LYS A 290 -18.08 4.76 -7.56
N LEU A 291 -17.88 4.39 -8.82
CA LEU A 291 -17.33 5.27 -9.84
C LEU A 291 -18.43 6.21 -10.36
N LYS A 292 -18.09 7.47 -10.63
CA LYS A 292 -19.02 8.48 -11.15
C LYS A 292 -18.27 9.50 -12.03
N THR A 293 -18.90 9.96 -13.10
CA THR A 293 -18.42 11.10 -13.88
C THR A 293 -18.69 12.41 -13.13
N ARG A 294 -17.68 13.27 -13.00
CA ARG A 294 -17.84 14.57 -12.34
C ARG A 294 -18.64 15.53 -13.24
N PRO A 295 -19.64 16.28 -12.73
CA PRO A 295 -20.37 17.26 -13.52
C PRO A 295 -19.44 18.27 -14.19
N GLY A 296 -19.57 18.43 -15.51
CA GLY A 296 -18.73 19.35 -16.28
C GLY A 296 -17.30 18.87 -16.52
N SER A 297 -16.99 17.59 -16.30
CA SER A 297 -15.68 17.01 -16.57
C SER A 297 -15.80 15.58 -17.12
N ASP A 298 -14.89 15.21 -18.03
CA ASP A 298 -14.77 13.82 -18.51
C ASP A 298 -14.00 12.91 -17.54
N LYS A 299 -13.63 13.43 -16.35
CA LYS A 299 -12.93 12.68 -15.32
C LYS A 299 -13.89 11.75 -14.58
N LEU A 300 -13.42 10.51 -14.39
CA LEU A 300 -14.06 9.50 -13.58
C LEU A 300 -13.47 9.56 -12.17
N ASP A 301 -14.33 9.77 -11.17
CA ASP A 301 -13.94 9.87 -9.77
C ASP A 301 -14.69 8.82 -8.93
N PHE A 302 -14.11 8.45 -7.79
CA PHE A 302 -14.80 7.64 -6.80
C PHE A 302 -15.62 8.50 -5.84
N VAL A 303 -16.86 8.08 -5.57
CA VAL A 303 -17.77 8.73 -4.63
C VAL A 303 -18.22 7.74 -3.55
N VAL A 304 -18.42 8.23 -2.32
CA VAL A 304 -19.04 7.48 -1.23
C VAL A 304 -20.52 7.79 -1.18
N TYR A 305 -21.37 6.77 -1.30
CA TYR A 305 -22.81 6.88 -1.11
C TYR A 305 -23.22 6.55 0.34
N TYR A 306 -24.03 7.42 0.93
CA TYR A 306 -24.57 7.31 2.28
C TYR A 306 -25.99 6.72 2.31
N LYS A 307 -26.51 6.46 3.51
CA LYS A 307 -27.82 5.82 3.72
C LYS A 307 -28.99 6.62 3.13
N ASP A 308 -28.89 7.95 3.11
CA ASP A 308 -29.89 8.87 2.56
C ASP A 308 -29.83 9.02 1.03
N GLY A 309 -28.87 8.34 0.37
CA GLY A 309 -28.63 8.44 -1.07
C GLY A 309 -27.77 9.63 -1.49
N SER A 310 -27.39 10.50 -0.56
CA SER A 310 -26.39 11.54 -0.81
C SER A 310 -25.01 10.92 -1.06
N TYR A 311 -24.13 11.69 -1.70
CA TYR A 311 -22.77 11.24 -1.99
C TYR A 311 -21.75 12.37 -1.88
N GLU A 312 -20.49 11.99 -1.65
CA GLU A 312 -19.34 12.89 -1.68
C GLU A 312 -18.18 12.27 -2.47
N TYR A 313 -17.43 13.09 -3.20
CA TYR A 313 -16.23 12.64 -3.91
C TYR A 313 -15.11 12.40 -2.92
N ILE A 314 -14.48 11.24 -2.99
CA ILE A 314 -13.41 10.84 -2.06
C ILE A 314 -12.28 11.88 -2.05
N ASP A 315 -11.89 12.36 -3.22
CA ASP A 315 -10.79 13.32 -3.40
C ASP A 315 -11.08 14.69 -2.77
N ASP A 316 -12.35 15.03 -2.58
CA ASP A 316 -12.76 16.32 -2.03
C ASP A 316 -12.63 16.35 -0.50
N PHE A 317 -12.64 15.19 0.19
CA PHE A 317 -12.65 15.15 1.66
C PHE A 317 -11.59 14.26 2.32
N ILE A 318 -10.93 13.33 1.62
CA ILE A 318 -9.83 12.52 2.16
C ILE A 318 -8.49 13.15 1.74
N ILE A 319 -7.89 13.94 2.64
CA ILE A 319 -6.65 14.69 2.37
C ILE A 319 -5.49 13.74 2.10
N SER A 320 -5.42 12.61 2.81
CA SER A 320 -4.35 11.62 2.61
C SER A 320 -4.36 11.03 1.20
N ILE A 321 -5.53 10.69 0.66
CA ILE A 321 -5.67 10.18 -0.71
C ILE A 321 -5.21 11.24 -1.71
N ARG A 322 -5.61 12.50 -1.53
CA ARG A 322 -5.12 13.59 -2.38
C ARG A 322 -3.60 13.70 -2.32
N ARG A 323 -2.97 13.63 -1.14
CA ARG A 323 -1.50 13.64 -1.01
C ARG A 323 -0.85 12.46 -1.71
N ILE A 324 -1.36 11.24 -1.52
CA ILE A 324 -0.84 10.02 -2.15
C ILE A 324 -0.96 10.09 -3.67
N MET A 325 -2.11 10.51 -4.21
CA MET A 325 -2.33 10.64 -5.65
C MET A 325 -1.63 11.85 -6.28
N SER A 326 -1.20 12.83 -5.46
CA SER A 326 -0.44 14.00 -5.90
C SER A 326 1.08 13.78 -5.85
N ILE A 327 1.57 12.66 -5.32
CA ILE A 327 2.97 12.26 -5.48
C ILE A 327 3.15 11.99 -6.97
N LYS A 328 3.64 13.01 -7.70
CA LYS A 328 4.00 12.88 -9.10
C LYS A 328 5.00 11.73 -9.22
N THR A 329 4.61 10.70 -9.96
CA THR A 329 5.50 9.71 -10.57
C THR A 329 6.47 10.39 -11.52
#